data_AF-W1RUN5-F1
#
_entry.id   AF-W1RUN5-F1
#
_cell.length_a   1.000
_cell.length_b   1.000
_cell.length_c   1.000
_cell.angle_alpha   90.00
_cell.angle_beta   90.00
_cell.angle_gamma   90.00
#
_symmetry.space_group_name_H-M   'P 1'
#
loop_
_entity.id
_entity.type
_entity.pdbx_description
1 polymer ?
#
loop_
_entity_poly.entity_id
_entity_poly.type
_entity_poly.pdbx_seq_one_letter_code
_entity_poly.pdbx_strand_id
1 'polypeptide(L)'
;MPRRSTGWTQRSAMADPVAITALAIDAALGWPAALYRRLGHPVGLFARLIDGCEAAWNRPSFSFAKRRALGCAATILLLLIAGGIAGALQWLMMALLGRNCWIGVAILAWPALAQRSLFDHVRPVARALDAQNEPAARRA
;
A
#
# COMPACT_ATOMS: atom_id res chain seq x y z
N MET A 1 33.91 -23.46 20.66
CA MET A 1 32.62 -22.73 20.69
C MET A 1 32.46 -21.97 19.39
N PRO A 2 31.33 -22.13 18.68
CA PRO A 2 30.48 -20.97 18.44
C PRO A 2 29.00 -21.30 18.71
N ARG A 3 28.34 -20.41 19.46
CA ARG A 3 26.89 -20.46 19.71
C ARG A 3 26.18 -20.11 18.39
N ARG A 4 25.48 -21.09 17.79
CA ARG A 4 24.51 -20.83 16.73
C ARG A 4 23.31 -20.12 17.36
N SER A 5 23.06 -18.88 16.94
CA SER A 5 21.90 -18.07 17.33
C SER A 5 20.65 -18.57 16.59
N THR A 6 20.05 -19.67 17.06
CA THR A 6 18.81 -20.25 16.50
C THR A 6 17.53 -19.46 16.85
N GLY A 7 17.66 -18.19 17.26
CA GLY A 7 16.55 -17.39 17.80
C GLY A 7 15.73 -16.59 16.77
N TRP A 8 16.18 -16.47 15.52
CA TRP A 8 15.59 -15.53 14.56
C TRP A 8 14.52 -16.13 13.63
N THR A 9 14.43 -17.45 13.49
CA THR A 9 13.50 -18.11 12.56
C THR A 9 12.24 -18.69 13.23
N GLN A 10 12.16 -18.73 14.56
CA GLN A 10 11.07 -19.40 15.28
C GLN A 10 9.74 -18.62 15.31
N ARG A 11 9.70 -17.36 14.86
CA ARG A 11 8.46 -16.53 14.84
C ARG A 11 7.94 -16.21 13.43
N SER A 12 8.59 -16.68 12.37
CA SER A 12 8.40 -16.11 11.02
C SER A 12 7.80 -17.06 9.98
N ALA A 13 7.21 -18.19 10.39
CA ALA A 13 6.61 -19.15 9.46
C ALA A 13 5.17 -19.56 9.84
N MET A 14 4.42 -18.65 10.46
CA MET A 14 2.97 -18.74 10.51
C MET A 14 2.46 -17.56 9.71
N ALA A 15 1.84 -17.83 8.56
CA ALA A 15 1.25 -16.81 7.75
C ALA A 15 0.26 -16.01 8.62
N ASP A 16 0.47 -14.70 8.71
CA ASP A 16 -0.32 -13.83 9.58
C ASP A 16 -1.80 -13.94 9.17
N PRO A 17 -2.69 -14.41 10.06
CA PRO A 17 -4.11 -14.55 9.75
C PRO A 17 -4.73 -13.24 9.25
N VAL A 18 -4.22 -12.10 9.71
CA VAL A 18 -4.64 -10.78 9.24
C VAL A 18 -4.30 -10.60 7.77
N ALA A 19 -3.04 -10.83 7.40
CA ALA A 19 -2.55 -10.65 6.04
C ALA A 19 -3.24 -11.61 5.07
N ILE A 20 -3.36 -12.91 5.41
CA ILE A 20 -4.05 -13.88 4.56
C ILE A 20 -5.51 -13.47 4.36
N THR A 21 -6.20 -13.11 5.43
CA THR A 21 -7.62 -12.74 5.35
C THR A 21 -7.81 -11.49 4.50
N ALA A 22 -7.02 -10.44 4.75
CA ALA A 22 -7.07 -9.21 3.97
C ALA A 22 -6.78 -9.44 2.49
N LEU A 23 -5.78 -10.27 2.17
CA LEU A 23 -5.47 -10.66 0.79
C LEU A 23 -6.62 -11.49 0.17
N ALA A 24 -7.16 -12.46 0.89
CA ALA A 24 -8.27 -13.28 0.40
C ALA A 24 -9.51 -12.42 0.07
N ILE A 25 -9.83 -11.45 0.93
CA ILE A 25 -10.90 -10.49 0.68
C ILE A 25 -10.59 -9.66 -0.57
N ASP A 26 -9.35 -9.22 -0.77
CA ASP A 26 -8.98 -8.45 -1.96
C ASP A 26 -9.06 -9.22 -3.26
N ALA A 27 -8.61 -10.46 -3.24
CA ALA A 27 -8.73 -11.33 -4.39
C ALA A 27 -10.21 -11.58 -4.74
N ALA A 28 -11.04 -11.88 -3.73
CA ALA A 28 -12.43 -12.24 -3.93
C ALA A 28 -13.31 -11.05 -4.35
N LEU A 29 -13.24 -9.94 -3.60
CA LEU A 29 -14.14 -8.81 -3.76
C LEU A 29 -13.52 -7.69 -4.60
N GLY A 30 -12.23 -7.43 -4.44
CA GLY A 30 -11.60 -6.19 -4.90
C GLY A 30 -12.29 -4.95 -4.33
N TRP A 31 -11.84 -3.75 -4.70
CA TRP A 31 -12.48 -2.55 -4.17
C TRP A 31 -13.89 -2.34 -4.77
N PRO A 32 -14.98 -2.33 -3.96
CA PRO A 32 -16.33 -2.28 -4.50
C PRO A 32 -16.60 -1.00 -5.30
N ALA A 33 -17.17 -1.14 -6.50
CA ALA A 33 -17.43 0.00 -7.39
C ALA A 33 -18.32 1.10 -6.76
N ALA A 34 -19.29 0.71 -5.92
CA ALA A 34 -20.12 1.67 -5.19
C ALA A 34 -19.32 2.51 -4.20
N LEU A 35 -18.30 1.91 -3.57
CA LEU A 35 -17.43 2.58 -2.61
C LEU A 35 -16.41 3.47 -3.33
N TYR A 36 -15.87 2.98 -4.45
CA TYR A 36 -15.03 3.78 -5.36
C TYR A 36 -15.72 5.06 -5.83
N ARG A 37 -16.99 4.99 -6.27
CA ARG A 37 -17.72 6.17 -6.72
C ARG A 37 -17.98 7.20 -5.62
N ARG A 38 -18.05 6.78 -4.36
CA ARG A 38 -18.36 7.66 -3.22
C ARG A 38 -17.11 8.25 -2.57
N LEU A 39 -16.07 7.45 -2.38
CA LEU A 39 -14.89 7.81 -1.58
C LEU A 39 -13.57 7.72 -2.36
N GLY A 40 -13.58 7.18 -3.58
CA GLY A 40 -12.37 6.78 -4.28
C GLY A 40 -11.76 5.48 -3.72
N HIS A 41 -10.58 5.11 -4.22
CA HIS A 41 -9.80 4.00 -3.66
C HIS A 41 -8.89 4.56 -2.54
N PRO A 42 -8.75 3.90 -1.37
CA PRO A 42 -7.93 4.40 -0.28
C PRO A 42 -6.47 4.65 -0.69
N VAL A 43 -5.92 3.75 -1.50
CA VAL A 43 -4.58 3.93 -2.11
C VAL A 43 -4.45 5.20 -2.95
N GLY A 44 -5.54 5.70 -3.54
CA GLY A 44 -5.54 6.97 -4.27
C GLY A 44 -5.24 8.18 -3.39
N LEU A 45 -5.47 8.11 -2.06
CA LEU A 45 -5.07 9.16 -1.13
C LEU A 45 -3.54 9.27 -1.02
N PHE A 46 -2.84 8.13 -1.03
CA PHE A 46 -1.38 8.12 -1.04
C PHE A 46 -0.84 8.73 -2.33
N ALA A 47 -1.42 8.38 -3.48
CA ALA A 47 -1.07 8.99 -4.77
C ALA A 47 -1.25 10.51 -4.73
N ARG A 48 -2.39 11.01 -4.27
CA ARG A 48 -2.65 12.47 -4.16
C ARG A 48 -1.68 13.17 -3.22
N LEU A 49 -1.29 12.54 -2.12
CA LEU A 49 -0.29 13.08 -1.20
C LEU A 49 1.09 13.17 -1.88
N ILE A 50 1.48 12.11 -2.60
CA ILE A 50 2.73 12.06 -3.36
C ILE A 50 2.72 13.13 -4.45
N ASP A 51 1.65 13.22 -5.26
CA ASP A 51 1.50 14.22 -6.33
C ASP A 51 1.60 15.66 -5.79
N GLY A 52 0.98 15.91 -4.62
CA GLY A 52 1.08 17.19 -3.93
C GLY A 52 2.52 17.51 -3.48
N CYS A 53 3.22 16.52 -2.93
CA CYS A 53 4.64 16.65 -2.57
C CYS A 53 5.50 16.85 -3.81
N GLU A 54 5.23 16.12 -4.90
CA GLU A 54 5.94 16.25 -6.16
C GLU A 54 5.79 17.65 -6.74
N ALA A 55 4.56 18.15 -6.88
CA ALA A 55 4.30 19.49 -7.40
C ALA A 55 4.94 20.59 -6.53
N ALA A 56 4.93 20.43 -5.21
CA ALA A 56 5.50 21.40 -4.29
C ALA A 56 7.04 21.37 -4.28
N TRP A 57 7.63 20.17 -4.28
CA TRP A 57 9.02 19.96 -3.89
C TRP A 57 9.95 19.47 -5.01
N ASN A 58 9.42 18.91 -6.10
CA ASN A 58 10.19 18.44 -7.25
C ASN A 58 10.38 19.53 -8.33
N ARG A 59 10.84 20.73 -7.94
CA ARG A 59 10.97 21.85 -8.87
C ARG A 59 12.25 21.74 -9.73
N PRO A 60 12.18 21.98 -11.05
CA PRO A 60 13.36 21.96 -11.94
C PRO A 60 14.44 22.98 -11.55
N SER A 61 14.05 24.09 -10.91
CA SER A 61 14.96 25.14 -10.44
C SER A 61 15.79 24.74 -9.22
N PHE A 62 15.49 23.61 -8.57
CA PHE A 62 16.26 23.13 -7.43
C PHE A 62 17.42 22.24 -7.88
N SER A 63 18.55 22.35 -7.18
CA SER A 63 19.68 21.44 -7.38
C SER A 63 19.28 19.99 -7.11
N PHE A 64 20.00 19.05 -7.73
CA PHE A 64 19.76 17.62 -7.54
C PHE A 64 19.78 17.21 -6.06
N ALA A 65 20.75 17.70 -5.29
CA ALA A 65 20.86 17.41 -3.86
C ALA A 65 19.61 17.86 -3.07
N LYS A 66 19.07 19.05 -3.39
CA LYS A 66 17.86 19.56 -2.75
C LYS A 66 16.62 18.75 -3.14
N ARG A 67 16.46 18.41 -4.42
CA ARG A 67 15.36 17.55 -4.89
C ARG A 67 15.40 16.17 -4.22
N ARG A 68 16.59 15.59 -4.07
CA ARG A 68 16.78 14.31 -3.37
C ARG A 68 16.41 14.40 -1.89
N ALA A 69 16.86 15.43 -1.18
CA ALA A 69 16.52 15.62 0.23
C ALA A 69 15.01 15.80 0.44
N LEU A 70 14.35 16.54 -0.45
CA LEU A 70 12.90 16.72 -0.42
C LEU A 70 12.14 15.44 -0.78
N GLY A 71 12.66 14.62 -1.71
CA GLY A 71 12.13 13.29 -1.99
C GLY A 71 12.17 12.39 -0.75
N CYS A 72 13.30 12.37 -0.02
CA CYS A 72 13.39 11.66 1.25
C CYS A 72 12.37 12.19 2.29
N ALA A 73 12.21 13.51 2.37
CA ALA A 73 11.23 14.13 3.26
C ALA A 73 9.79 13.73 2.89
N ALA A 74 9.44 13.66 1.60
CA ALA A 74 8.15 13.18 1.12
C ALA A 74 7.89 11.72 1.50
N THR A 75 8.89 10.85 1.32
CA THR A 75 8.79 9.44 1.74
C THR A 75 8.58 9.33 3.24
N ILE A 76 9.36 10.06 4.05
CA ILE A 76 9.20 10.05 5.51
C ILE A 76 7.82 10.55 5.91
N LEU A 77 7.34 11.64 5.31
CA LEU A 77 6.02 12.19 5.57
C LEU A 77 4.91 11.18 5.24
N LEU A 78 5.00 10.52 4.08
CA LEU A 78 4.05 9.49 3.67
C LEU A 78 4.05 8.32 4.68
N LEU A 79 5.23 7.85 5.09
CA LEU A 79 5.36 6.76 6.06
C LEU A 79 4.79 7.14 7.44
N LEU A 80 5.05 8.37 7.90
CA LEU A 80 4.51 8.85 9.17
C LEU A 80 2.98 8.96 9.14
N ILE A 81 2.42 9.47 8.05
CA ILE A 81 0.96 9.59 7.89
C ILE A 81 0.33 8.19 7.79
N ALA A 82 0.82 7.35 6.86
CA ALA A 82 0.25 6.03 6.63
C ALA A 82 0.41 5.13 7.86
N GLY A 83 1.63 5.06 8.41
CA GLY A 83 1.94 4.28 9.61
C GLY A 83 1.25 4.81 10.86
N GLY A 84 1.14 6.13 11.01
CA GLY A 84 0.43 6.77 12.12
C GLY A 84 -1.07 6.46 12.11
N ILE A 85 -1.72 6.59 10.96
CA ILE A 85 -3.15 6.25 10.80
C ILE A 85 -3.36 4.74 11.03
N ALA A 86 -2.52 3.90 10.41
CA ALA A 86 -2.62 2.45 10.58
C ALA A 86 -2.43 2.03 12.05
N GLY A 87 -1.44 2.59 12.73
CA GLY A 87 -1.18 2.35 14.15
C GLY A 87 -2.32 2.82 15.05
N ALA A 88 -2.87 4.00 14.80
CA ALA A 88 -4.01 4.52 15.55
C ALA A 88 -5.27 3.66 15.37
N LEU A 89 -5.56 3.23 14.13
CA LEU A 89 -6.68 2.34 13.84
C LEU A 89 -6.49 0.95 14.46
N GLN A 90 -5.28 0.39 14.40
CA GLN A 90 -4.96 -0.87 15.04
C GLN A 90 -5.14 -0.77 16.56
N TRP A 91 -4.65 0.31 17.19
CA TRP A 91 -4.85 0.56 18.62
C TRP A 91 -6.33 0.65 18.98
N LEU A 92 -7.12 1.38 18.18
CA LEU A 92 -8.57 1.47 18.36
C LEU A 92 -9.24 0.10 18.24
N MET A 93 -8.87 -0.73 17.26
CA MET A 93 -9.42 -2.09 17.13
C MET A 93 -9.04 -2.99 18.30
N MET A 94 -7.82 -2.88 18.83
CA MET A 94 -7.41 -3.61 20.03
C MET A 94 -8.25 -3.19 21.25
N ALA A 95 -8.51 -1.89 21.41
CA ALA A 95 -9.32 -1.37 22.50
C ALA A 95 -10.78 -1.81 22.43
N LEU A 96 -11.37 -1.86 21.22
CA LEU A 96 -12.78 -2.17 21.02
C LEU A 96 -13.09 -3.67 20.95
N LEU A 97 -12.25 -4.47 20.27
CA LEU A 97 -12.53 -5.87 19.94
C LEU A 97 -11.69 -6.88 20.75
N GLY A 98 -10.72 -6.41 21.54
CA GLY A 98 -9.87 -7.26 22.38
C GLY A 98 -9.20 -8.40 21.59
N ARG A 99 -9.50 -9.66 21.94
CA ARG A 99 -8.95 -10.87 21.29
C ARG A 99 -9.29 -10.95 19.79
N ASN A 100 -10.43 -10.40 19.37
CA ASN A 100 -10.92 -10.46 17.98
C ASN A 100 -10.47 -9.28 17.12
N CYS A 101 -9.56 -8.43 17.62
CA CYS A 101 -9.09 -7.24 16.91
C CYS A 101 -8.50 -7.54 15.53
N TRP A 102 -7.91 -8.73 15.35
CA TRP A 102 -7.30 -9.17 14.09
C TRP A 102 -8.29 -9.16 12.91
N ILE A 103 -9.59 -9.43 13.16
CA ILE A 103 -10.63 -9.38 12.12
C ILE A 103 -10.84 -7.94 11.66
N GLY A 104 -10.97 -7.01 12.60
CA GLY A 104 -11.12 -5.59 12.30
C GLY A 104 -9.91 -5.04 11.56
N VAL A 105 -8.71 -5.42 11.98
CA VAL A 105 -7.46 -5.04 11.30
C VAL A 105 -7.42 -5.62 9.88
N ALA A 106 -7.84 -6.87 9.66
CA ALA A 106 -7.87 -7.47 8.32
C ALA A 106 -8.82 -6.70 7.38
N ILE A 107 -10.01 -6.33 7.87
CA ILE A 107 -10.99 -5.54 7.11
C ILE A 107 -10.43 -4.14 6.76
N LEU A 108 -9.73 -3.51 7.70
CA LEU A 108 -9.12 -2.19 7.49
C LEU A 108 -7.89 -2.25 6.57
N ALA A 109 -7.10 -3.30 6.66
CA ALA A 109 -5.90 -3.51 5.84
C ALA A 109 -6.26 -3.88 4.40
N TRP A 110 -7.36 -4.62 4.21
CA TRP A 110 -7.81 -5.11 2.91
C TRP A 110 -7.69 -4.08 1.77
N PRO A 111 -8.32 -2.89 1.85
CA PRO A 111 -8.28 -1.96 0.73
C PRO A 111 -6.96 -1.21 0.58
N ALA A 112 -6.06 -1.30 1.57
CA ALA A 112 -4.71 -0.77 1.46
C ALA A 112 -3.76 -1.71 0.71
N LEU A 113 -4.04 -3.02 0.68
CA LEU A 113 -3.22 -4.01 -0.03
C LEU A 113 -3.40 -3.92 -1.55
N ALA A 114 -4.62 -3.71 -2.03
CA ALA A 114 -4.95 -3.37 -3.42
C ALA A 114 -4.33 -4.26 -4.52
N GLN A 115 -4.03 -5.53 -4.23
CA GLN A 115 -3.43 -6.47 -5.17
C GLN A 115 -4.30 -6.68 -6.42
N ARG A 116 -5.63 -6.81 -6.27
CA ARG A 116 -6.52 -7.03 -7.41
C ARG A 116 -6.65 -5.77 -8.25
N SER A 117 -6.79 -4.63 -7.59
CA SER A 117 -6.84 -3.31 -8.24
C SER A 117 -5.57 -3.04 -9.05
N LEU A 118 -4.40 -3.34 -8.48
CA LEU A 118 -3.11 -3.23 -9.16
C LEU A 118 -3.02 -4.18 -10.36
N PHE A 119 -3.44 -5.44 -10.19
CA PHE A 119 -3.47 -6.41 -11.29
C PHE A 119 -4.37 -5.94 -12.44
N ASP A 120 -5.57 -5.45 -12.13
CA ASP A 120 -6.52 -4.95 -13.12
C ASP A 120 -5.97 -3.72 -13.87
N HIS A 121 -5.17 -2.88 -13.21
CA HIS A 121 -4.53 -1.73 -13.83
C HIS A 121 -3.32 -2.07 -14.71
N VAL A 122 -2.49 -3.05 -14.32
CA VAL A 122 -1.27 -3.42 -15.07
C VAL A 122 -1.54 -4.43 -16.18
N ARG A 123 -2.60 -5.24 -16.07
CA ARG A 123 -2.94 -6.27 -17.06
C ARG A 123 -3.15 -5.73 -18.49
N PRO A 124 -3.80 -4.58 -18.73
CA PRO A 124 -3.91 -3.98 -20.07
C PRO A 124 -2.55 -3.61 -20.67
N VAL A 125 -1.65 -3.06 -19.87
CA VAL A 125 -0.27 -2.72 -20.27
C VAL A 125 0.47 -3.97 -20.71
N ALA A 126 0.43 -5.04 -19.88
CA ALA A 126 1.06 -6.31 -20.20
C ALA A 126 0.53 -6.91 -21.52
N ARG A 127 -0.80 -6.92 -21.71
CA ARG A 127 -1.42 -7.41 -22.96
C ARG A 127 -0.99 -6.61 -24.19
N ALA A 128 -0.84 -5.30 -24.08
CA ALA A 128 -0.41 -4.46 -25.17
C ALA A 128 1.06 -4.69 -25.53
N LEU A 129 1.92 -4.92 -24.53
CA LEU A 129 3.32 -5.28 -24.73
C LEU A 129 3.48 -6.67 -25.36
N ASP A 130 2.71 -7.66 -24.92
CA ASP A 130 2.69 -9.01 -25.51
C ASP A 130 2.26 -8.98 -26.99
N ALA A 131 1.37 -8.03 -27.34
CA ALA A 131 0.94 -7.77 -28.71
C ALA A 131 1.92 -6.87 -29.51
N GLN A 132 3.10 -6.57 -28.96
CA GLN A 132 4.11 -5.67 -29.56
C GLN A 132 3.57 -4.27 -29.90
N ASN A 133 2.55 -3.81 -29.18
CA ASN A 133 1.88 -2.53 -29.42
C ASN A 133 2.27 -1.49 -28.36
N GLU A 134 3.49 -0.97 -28.49
CA GLU A 134 4.07 0.10 -27.67
C GLU A 134 3.14 1.33 -27.52
N PRO A 135 2.53 1.88 -28.60
CA PRO A 135 1.63 3.02 -28.47
C PRO A 135 0.35 2.72 -27.66
N ALA A 136 -0.13 1.48 -27.67
CA ALA A 136 -1.27 1.08 -26.84
C ALA A 136 -0.84 0.87 -25.39
N ALA A 137 0.33 0.29 -25.13
CA ALA A 137 0.86 0.08 -23.79
C ALA A 137 1.08 1.41 -23.03
N ARG A 138 1.49 2.48 -23.72
CA ARG A 138 1.69 3.81 -23.12
C ARG A 138 0.39 4.56 -22.78
N ARG A 139 -0.75 4.12 -23.32
CA ARG A 139 -2.07 4.77 -23.14
C ARG A 139 -3.02 3.98 -22.23
N ALA A 140 -2.68 2.73 -21.92
CA ALA A 140 -3.46 1.82 -21.09
C ALA A 140 -3.20 2.08 -19.61
#